data_AF-A0A7J2IXC1-F1
#
_entry.id   AF-A0A7J2IXC1-F1
#
_cell.length_a   1.000
_cell.length_b   1.000
_cell.length_c   1.000
_cell.angle_alpha   90.00
_cell.angle_beta   90.00
_cell.angle_gamma   90.00
#
_symmetry.space_group_name_H-M   'P 1'
#
loop_
_entity.id
_entity.type
_entity.pdbx_description
1 polymer ?
#
loop_
_entity_poly.entity_id
_entity_poly.type
_entity_poly.pdbx_seq_one_letter_code
_entity_poly.pdbx_strand_id
1 'polypeptide(L)'
;MDLAGNKIEHPPKFHVGIAANPNAEPIEPELLKIERKVEIGVDFIQTQCVYDIEVAKAFLKEAERWRVPVIIGITPFKSVGMMKYMIKYVPGIKVPEEIQERIIKAKERGGKQAVYEENVEIFTEMIGELKRTTRLAGCHMMAVGFEWIVPKIIERVEGGQPSYLSLEG
;
A
#
# COMPACT_ATOMS: atom_id res chain seq x y z
N MET A 1 13.55 31.36 -8.09
CA MET A 1 12.91 32.62 -8.56
C MET A 1 11.51 32.29 -9.01
N ASP A 2 10.59 33.25 -9.03
CA ASP A 2 9.29 33.09 -9.69
C ASP A 2 9.45 33.12 -11.22
N LEU A 3 8.34 33.01 -11.95
CA LEU A 3 8.34 33.04 -13.42
C LEU A 3 8.80 34.39 -14.01
N ALA A 4 8.84 35.45 -13.21
CA ALA A 4 9.30 36.78 -13.59
C ALA A 4 10.75 37.07 -13.17
N GLY A 5 11.45 36.09 -12.57
CA GLY A 5 12.84 36.23 -12.12
C GLY A 5 13.00 36.85 -10.73
N ASN A 6 11.91 37.08 -9.99
CA ASN A 6 12.01 37.60 -8.62
C ASN A 6 12.50 36.50 -7.66
N LYS A 7 13.31 36.87 -6.68
CA LYS A 7 13.76 35.93 -5.63
C LYS A 7 12.55 35.49 -4.79
N ILE A 8 12.42 34.18 -4.54
CA ILE A 8 11.44 33.64 -3.60
C ILE A 8 12.15 33.55 -2.24
N GLU A 9 11.68 34.32 -1.25
CA GLU A 9 12.31 34.40 0.08
C GLU A 9 12.23 33.06 0.85
N HIS A 10 11.16 32.30 0.62
CA HIS A 10 10.94 30.97 1.20
C HIS A 10 10.61 29.96 0.09
N PRO A 11 11.62 29.44 -0.63
CA PRO A 11 11.36 28.46 -1.67
C PRO A 11 10.70 27.21 -1.06
N PRO A 12 9.74 26.58 -1.77
CA PRO A 12 9.11 25.36 -1.30
C PRO A 12 10.15 24.26 -1.10
N LYS A 13 10.07 23.57 0.03
CA LYS A 13 10.83 22.33 0.27
C LYS A 13 9.96 21.18 -0.21
N PHE A 14 10.47 20.39 -1.15
CA PHE A 14 9.79 19.19 -1.62
C PHE A 14 10.12 18.01 -0.71
N HIS A 15 9.14 17.14 -0.53
CA HIS A 15 9.30 15.83 0.10
C HIS A 15 9.12 14.79 -1.01
N VAL A 16 10.22 14.33 -1.57
CA VAL A 16 10.28 13.60 -2.84
C VAL A 16 10.21 12.11 -2.61
N GLY A 17 9.13 11.49 -3.09
CA GLY A 17 8.95 10.04 -3.08
C GLY A 17 9.27 9.38 -4.40
N ILE A 18 9.60 8.09 -4.36
CA ILE A 18 9.75 7.25 -5.57
C ILE A 18 8.81 6.05 -5.55
N ALA A 19 8.38 5.63 -6.74
CA ALA A 19 7.62 4.40 -6.91
C ALA A 19 8.55 3.17 -6.91
N ALA A 20 8.06 2.08 -6.33
CA ALA A 20 8.69 0.75 -6.35
C ALA A 20 7.68 -0.36 -6.68
N ASN A 21 8.08 -1.39 -7.41
CA ASN A 21 7.25 -2.57 -7.67
C ASN A 21 7.77 -3.81 -6.92
N PRO A 22 7.20 -4.16 -5.75
CA PRO A 22 7.62 -5.34 -4.99
C PRO A 22 7.30 -6.65 -5.71
N ASN A 23 6.37 -6.64 -6.68
CA ASN A 23 5.98 -7.83 -7.45
C ASN A 23 6.87 -8.07 -8.68
N ALA A 24 7.92 -7.28 -8.88
CA ALA A 24 8.80 -7.43 -10.04
C ALA A 24 9.49 -8.80 -10.03
N GLU A 25 9.49 -9.44 -11.20
CA GLU A 25 10.10 -10.76 -11.39
C GLU A 25 10.85 -10.76 -12.74
N PRO A 26 12.19 -10.86 -12.74
CA PRO A 26 13.09 -10.84 -11.58
C PRO A 26 13.04 -9.52 -10.79
N ILE A 27 13.32 -9.57 -9.48
CA ILE A 27 13.23 -8.41 -8.56
C ILE A 27 14.49 -7.52 -8.63
N GLU A 28 15.64 -8.09 -8.99
CA GLU A 28 16.96 -7.45 -8.97
C GLU A 28 17.04 -6.20 -9.84
N PRO A 29 16.50 -6.17 -11.08
CA PRO A 29 16.50 -4.95 -11.87
C PRO A 29 15.68 -3.81 -11.25
N GLU A 30 14.63 -4.13 -10.51
CA GLU A 30 13.82 -3.13 -9.79
C GLU A 30 14.60 -2.57 -8.60
N LEU A 31 15.24 -3.44 -7.81
CA LEU A 31 16.09 -3.01 -6.69
C LEU A 31 17.23 -2.10 -7.15
N LEU A 32 17.88 -2.41 -8.29
CA LEU A 32 18.94 -1.57 -8.86
C LEU A 32 18.42 -0.18 -9.30
N LYS A 33 17.20 -0.11 -9.86
CA LYS A 33 16.57 1.18 -10.20
C LYS A 33 16.24 1.99 -8.96
N ILE A 34 15.76 1.35 -7.91
CA ILE A 34 15.46 2.02 -6.63
C ILE A 34 16.75 2.55 -6.02
N GLU A 35 17.79 1.74 -5.97
CA GLU A 35 19.10 2.12 -5.42
C GLU A 35 19.66 3.37 -6.10
N ARG A 36 19.68 3.40 -7.44
CA ARG A 36 20.11 4.59 -8.20
C ARG A 36 19.29 5.84 -7.88
N LYS A 37 17.99 5.69 -7.60
CA LYS A 37 17.13 6.84 -7.22
C LYS A 37 17.41 7.28 -5.78
N VAL A 38 17.60 6.33 -4.86
CA VAL A 38 17.94 6.60 -3.46
C VAL A 38 19.26 7.36 -3.36
N GLU A 39 20.27 6.98 -4.15
CA GLU A 39 21.58 7.66 -4.20
C GLU A 39 21.50 9.14 -4.58
N ILE A 40 20.49 9.54 -5.36
CA ILE A 40 20.25 10.93 -5.76
C ILE A 40 19.57 11.73 -4.62
N GLY A 41 19.02 11.06 -3.62
CA GLY A 41 18.30 11.65 -2.49
C GLY A 41 16.79 11.58 -2.68
N VAL A 42 16.13 10.79 -1.84
CA VAL A 42 14.67 10.65 -1.77
C VAL A 42 14.24 10.62 -0.31
N ASP A 43 13.02 11.06 -0.05
CA ASP A 43 12.47 11.12 1.29
C ASP A 43 11.67 9.87 1.68
N PHE A 44 11.05 9.19 0.71
CA PHE A 44 10.29 7.96 0.94
C PHE A 44 10.17 7.10 -0.33
N ILE A 45 9.81 5.84 -0.14
CA ILE A 45 9.45 4.90 -1.20
C ILE A 45 7.96 4.57 -1.03
N GLN A 46 7.18 4.67 -2.11
CA GLN A 46 5.80 4.24 -2.14
C GLN A 46 5.67 3.07 -3.12
N THR A 47 5.18 1.93 -2.67
CA THR A 47 5.10 0.75 -3.54
C THR A 47 3.83 0.74 -4.39
N GLN A 48 3.88 0.00 -5.50
CA GLN A 48 2.69 -0.53 -6.16
C GLN A 48 1.95 -1.48 -5.21
N CYS A 49 0.70 -1.82 -5.54
CA CYS A 49 -0.12 -2.69 -4.72
C CYS A 49 0.51 -4.09 -4.60
N VAL A 50 0.55 -4.61 -3.37
CA VAL A 50 0.98 -5.98 -3.07
C VAL A 50 -0.08 -6.66 -2.22
N TYR A 51 -0.37 -7.92 -2.54
CA TYR A 51 -1.34 -8.74 -1.81
C TYR A 51 -0.68 -9.94 -1.13
N ASP A 52 0.50 -10.34 -1.61
CA ASP A 52 1.29 -11.40 -1.01
C ASP A 52 2.14 -10.83 0.12
N ILE A 53 1.89 -11.32 1.34
CA ILE A 53 2.57 -10.82 2.52
C ILE A 53 4.06 -11.19 2.54
N GLU A 54 4.44 -12.33 1.99
CA GLU A 54 5.84 -12.78 1.97
C GLU A 54 6.62 -11.99 0.92
N VAL A 55 6.01 -11.63 -0.21
CA VAL A 55 6.57 -10.66 -1.17
C VAL A 55 6.78 -9.30 -0.51
N ALA A 56 5.79 -8.80 0.24
CA ALA A 56 5.90 -7.53 0.96
C ALA A 56 7.02 -7.56 2.02
N LYS A 57 7.11 -8.63 2.82
CA LYS A 57 8.17 -8.84 3.82
C LYS A 57 9.55 -8.88 3.18
N ALA A 58 9.72 -9.64 2.09
CA ALA A 58 10.97 -9.74 1.37
C ALA A 58 11.41 -8.38 0.81
N PHE A 59 10.50 -7.64 0.18
CA PHE A 59 10.80 -6.30 -0.32
C PHE A 59 11.19 -5.33 0.80
N LEU A 60 10.43 -5.30 1.90
CA LEU A 60 10.75 -4.45 3.05
C LEU A 60 12.10 -4.79 3.66
N LYS A 61 12.47 -6.09 3.68
CA LYS A 61 13.77 -6.55 4.16
C LYS A 61 14.92 -6.04 3.31
N GLU A 62 14.80 -6.16 1.98
CA GLU A 62 15.77 -5.60 1.03
C GLU A 62 15.89 -4.08 1.19
N ALA A 63 14.76 -3.39 1.38
CA ALA A 63 14.71 -1.93 1.49
C ALA A 63 15.36 -1.36 2.76
N GLU A 64 15.57 -2.17 3.82
CA GLU A 64 16.24 -1.75 5.05
C GLU A 64 17.63 -1.13 4.78
N ARG A 65 18.34 -1.61 3.75
CA ARG A 65 19.68 -1.13 3.39
C ARG A 65 19.71 0.34 2.97
N TRP A 66 18.62 0.84 2.40
CA TRP A 66 18.51 2.21 1.92
C TRP A 66 18.23 3.22 3.03
N ARG A 67 17.75 2.75 4.20
CA ARG A 67 17.35 3.60 5.34
C ARG A 67 16.32 4.69 4.95
N VAL A 68 15.58 4.47 3.88
CA VAL A 68 14.48 5.33 3.41
C VAL A 68 13.16 4.74 3.90
N PRO A 69 12.23 5.53 4.46
CA PRO A 69 10.89 5.09 4.82
C PRO A 69 10.14 4.44 3.64
N VAL A 70 9.56 3.27 3.86
CA VAL A 70 8.76 2.56 2.85
C VAL A 70 7.29 2.55 3.24
N ILE A 71 6.45 3.01 2.32
CA ILE A 71 4.99 3.01 2.39
C ILE A 71 4.48 1.91 1.44
N ILE A 72 3.88 0.86 1.98
CA ILE A 72 3.34 -0.26 1.20
C ILE A 72 1.99 0.11 0.59
N GLY A 73 1.86 -0.07 -0.72
CA GLY A 73 0.61 0.05 -1.46
C GLY A 73 -0.29 -1.16 -1.23
N ILE A 74 -1.56 -0.91 -0.91
CA ILE A 74 -2.62 -1.92 -0.81
C ILE A 74 -3.92 -1.40 -1.43
N THR A 75 -4.72 -2.28 -2.03
CA THR A 75 -5.96 -1.93 -2.73
C THR A 75 -7.08 -2.90 -2.35
N PRO A 76 -8.04 -2.48 -1.51
CA PRO A 76 -9.21 -3.29 -1.18
C PRO A 76 -10.08 -3.63 -2.39
N PHE A 77 -10.63 -4.84 -2.42
CA PHE A 77 -11.49 -5.35 -3.47
C PHE A 77 -12.95 -5.00 -3.21
N LYS A 78 -13.47 -3.98 -3.91
CA LYS A 78 -14.90 -3.61 -3.86
C LYS A 78 -15.84 -4.73 -4.36
N SER A 79 -15.32 -5.65 -5.16
CA SER A 79 -16.06 -6.83 -5.65
C SER A 79 -15.12 -7.92 -6.18
N VAL A 80 -15.64 -9.14 -6.31
CA VAL A 80 -14.97 -10.23 -7.05
C VAL A 80 -14.63 -9.81 -8.49
N GLY A 81 -15.50 -9.02 -9.13
CA GLY A 81 -15.26 -8.51 -10.48
C GLY A 81 -14.04 -7.58 -10.55
N MET A 82 -13.90 -6.67 -9.58
CA MET A 82 -12.73 -5.80 -9.46
C MET A 82 -11.46 -6.62 -9.25
N MET A 83 -11.48 -7.61 -8.34
CA MET A 83 -10.34 -8.49 -8.11
C MET A 83 -9.90 -9.21 -9.40
N LYS A 84 -10.85 -9.84 -10.11
CA LYS A 84 -10.59 -10.52 -11.39
C LYS A 84 -10.05 -9.56 -12.45
N TYR A 85 -10.57 -8.33 -12.49
CA TYR A 85 -10.07 -7.30 -13.40
C TYR A 85 -8.62 -6.93 -13.07
N MET A 86 -8.30 -6.70 -11.80
CA MET A 86 -6.94 -6.34 -11.38
C MET A 86 -5.92 -7.42 -11.76
N ILE A 87 -6.23 -8.68 -11.48
CA ILE A 87 -5.35 -9.81 -11.83
C ILE A 87 -5.14 -9.90 -13.35
N LYS A 88 -6.19 -9.69 -14.14
CA LYS A 88 -6.14 -9.89 -15.59
C LYS A 88 -5.54 -8.72 -16.36
N TYR A 89 -5.78 -7.49 -15.91
CA TYR A 89 -5.54 -6.30 -16.73
C TYR A 89 -4.55 -5.31 -16.11
N VAL A 90 -4.19 -5.44 -14.84
CA VAL A 90 -3.21 -4.54 -14.20
C VAL A 90 -1.84 -5.22 -14.19
N PRO A 91 -0.86 -4.74 -15.00
CA PRO A 91 0.44 -5.37 -15.08
C PRO A 91 1.15 -5.43 -13.73
N GLY A 92 1.75 -6.57 -13.42
CA GLY A 92 2.51 -6.78 -12.20
C GLY A 92 1.67 -7.07 -10.95
N ILE A 93 0.34 -6.94 -10.98
CA ILE A 93 -0.50 -7.34 -9.85
C ILE A 93 -0.60 -8.86 -9.78
N LYS A 94 -0.19 -9.41 -8.63
CA LYS A 94 -0.39 -10.80 -8.25
C LYS A 94 -1.24 -10.85 -6.99
N VAL A 95 -2.31 -11.64 -7.01
CA VAL A 95 -3.17 -11.89 -5.85
C VAL A 95 -3.05 -13.37 -5.49
N PRO A 96 -2.56 -13.73 -4.29
CA PRO A 96 -2.50 -15.12 -3.84
C PRO A 96 -3.84 -15.84 -3.99
N GLU A 97 -3.82 -17.11 -4.40
CA GLU A 97 -5.05 -17.90 -4.60
C GLU A 97 -5.91 -17.95 -3.34
N GLU A 98 -5.28 -18.06 -2.16
CA GLU A 98 -5.98 -18.03 -0.87
C GLU A 98 -6.80 -16.74 -0.67
N ILE A 99 -6.23 -15.58 -0.99
CA ILE A 99 -6.94 -14.29 -0.92
C ILE A 99 -8.10 -14.26 -1.92
N GLN A 100 -7.89 -14.80 -3.13
CA GLN A 100 -8.95 -14.89 -4.13
C GLN A 100 -10.11 -15.75 -3.64
N GLU A 101 -9.82 -16.92 -3.08
CA GLU A 101 -10.81 -17.84 -2.54
C GLU A 101 -11.59 -17.21 -1.38
N ARG A 102 -10.92 -16.53 -0.44
CA ARG A 102 -11.57 -15.84 0.67
C ARG A 102 -12.61 -14.84 0.16
N ILE A 103 -12.25 -14.01 -0.81
CA ILE A 103 -13.16 -13.02 -1.40
C ILE A 103 -14.32 -13.67 -2.16
N ILE A 104 -14.08 -14.77 -2.89
CA ILE A 104 -15.13 -15.52 -3.60
C ILE A 104 -16.10 -16.18 -2.60
N LYS A 105 -15.57 -16.90 -1.61
CA LYS A 105 -16.38 -17.55 -0.55
C LYS A 105 -17.18 -16.53 0.25
N ALA A 106 -16.61 -15.38 0.58
CA ALA A 106 -17.33 -14.30 1.24
C ALA A 106 -18.50 -13.81 0.38
N LYS A 107 -18.29 -13.64 -0.94
CA LYS A 107 -19.35 -13.25 -1.88
C LYS A 107 -20.49 -14.27 -1.93
N GLU A 108 -20.16 -15.56 -1.95
CA GLU A 108 -21.13 -16.67 -1.95
C GLU A 108 -21.92 -16.74 -0.64
N ARG A 109 -21.25 -16.53 0.50
CA ARG A 109 -21.85 -16.59 1.84
C ARG A 109 -22.83 -15.45 2.12
N GLY A 110 -22.49 -14.22 1.74
CA GLY A 110 -23.21 -13.02 2.22
C GLY A 110 -23.25 -11.85 1.25
N GLY A 111 -23.00 -12.08 -0.04
CA GLY A 111 -23.13 -11.05 -1.05
C GLY A 111 -22.06 -9.95 -0.93
N LYS A 112 -22.44 -8.69 -1.17
CA LYS A 112 -21.48 -7.57 -1.17
C LYS A 112 -20.97 -7.26 0.24
N GLN A 113 -21.84 -7.33 1.23
CA GLN A 113 -21.51 -6.99 2.61
C GLN A 113 -20.42 -7.90 3.17
N ALA A 114 -20.54 -9.22 2.96
CA ALA A 114 -19.52 -10.17 3.37
C ALA A 114 -18.17 -9.96 2.67
N VAL A 115 -18.14 -9.50 1.41
CA VAL A 115 -16.88 -9.13 0.74
C VAL A 115 -16.22 -7.95 1.43
N TYR A 116 -17.00 -6.97 1.89
CA TYR A 116 -16.46 -5.80 2.58
C TYR A 116 -15.85 -6.17 3.94
N GLU A 117 -16.53 -7.03 4.69
CA GLU A 117 -16.01 -7.58 5.95
C GLU A 117 -14.73 -8.38 5.72
N GLU A 118 -14.70 -9.24 4.70
CA GLU A 118 -13.51 -10.03 4.38
C GLU A 118 -12.31 -9.16 3.97
N ASN A 119 -12.54 -8.04 3.28
CA ASN A 119 -11.48 -7.07 3.03
C ASN A 119 -10.92 -6.49 4.34
N VAL A 120 -11.79 -6.13 5.29
CA VAL A 120 -11.34 -5.62 6.59
C VAL A 120 -10.46 -6.65 7.28
N GLU A 121 -10.85 -7.92 7.29
CA GLU A 121 -10.05 -9.00 7.90
C GLU A 121 -8.71 -9.19 7.18
N ILE A 122 -8.70 -9.39 5.86
CA ILE A 122 -7.49 -9.63 5.06
C ILE A 122 -6.46 -8.50 5.26
N PHE A 123 -6.88 -7.24 5.14
CA PHE A 123 -5.94 -6.12 5.27
C PHE A 123 -5.55 -5.85 6.72
N THR A 124 -6.41 -6.15 7.69
CA THR A 124 -6.02 -6.09 9.11
C THR A 124 -4.91 -7.10 9.41
N GLU A 125 -5.10 -8.35 8.99
CA GLU A 125 -4.11 -9.42 9.19
C GLU A 125 -2.78 -9.05 8.53
N MET A 126 -2.82 -8.62 7.26
CA MET A 126 -1.63 -8.25 6.50
C MET A 126 -0.90 -7.05 7.12
N ILE A 127 -1.59 -5.94 7.37
CA ILE A 127 -0.97 -4.74 7.92
C ILE A 127 -0.46 -5.01 9.35
N GLY A 128 -1.24 -5.70 10.17
CA GLY A 128 -0.88 -6.03 11.54
C GLY A 128 0.39 -6.89 11.61
N GLU A 129 0.51 -7.88 10.73
CA GLU A 129 1.71 -8.70 10.62
C GLU A 129 2.91 -7.90 10.11
N LEU A 130 2.76 -7.11 9.03
CA LEU A 130 3.85 -6.27 8.53
C LEU A 130 4.33 -5.26 9.59
N LYS A 131 3.42 -4.64 10.35
CA LYS A 131 3.77 -3.74 11.47
C LYS A 131 4.59 -4.47 12.56
N ARG A 132 4.31 -5.75 12.82
CA ARG A 132 5.01 -6.54 13.86
C ARG A 132 6.37 -7.07 13.41
N THR A 133 6.50 -7.47 12.15
CA THR A 133 7.66 -8.27 11.70
C THR A 133 8.63 -7.52 10.80
N THR A 134 8.34 -6.27 10.42
CA THR A 134 9.15 -5.52 9.46
C THR A 134 9.33 -4.06 9.86
N ARG A 135 10.24 -3.34 9.18
CA ARG A 135 10.42 -1.90 9.33
C ARG A 135 9.49 -1.11 8.38
N LEU A 136 8.19 -1.35 8.48
CA LEU A 136 7.17 -0.64 7.72
C LEU A 136 7.00 0.80 8.22
N ALA A 137 7.02 1.79 7.34
CA ALA A 137 6.77 3.19 7.72
C ALA A 137 5.29 3.58 7.63
N GLY A 138 4.52 2.93 6.75
CA GLY A 138 3.08 3.14 6.63
C GLY A 138 2.45 2.39 5.46
N CYS A 139 1.16 2.63 5.22
CA CYS A 139 0.43 2.06 4.10
C CYS A 139 -0.20 3.16 3.24
N HIS A 140 -0.13 3.00 1.92
CA HIS A 140 -0.88 3.78 0.95
C HIS A 140 -2.06 2.95 0.46
N MET A 141 -3.26 3.28 0.94
CA MET A 141 -4.48 2.52 0.64
C MET A 141 -5.22 3.15 -0.54
N MET A 142 -5.16 2.49 -1.69
CA MET A 142 -5.83 2.92 -2.92
C MET A 142 -7.24 2.33 -2.95
N ALA A 143 -8.23 3.06 -2.45
CA ALA A 143 -9.59 2.52 -2.29
C ALA A 143 -10.47 2.57 -3.56
N VAL A 144 -10.20 3.48 -4.51
CA VAL A 144 -10.90 3.59 -5.82
C VAL A 144 -12.43 3.44 -5.72
N GLY A 145 -13.12 4.45 -5.20
CA GLY A 145 -14.57 4.45 -5.01
C GLY A 145 -15.05 3.52 -3.89
N PHE A 146 -14.14 3.11 -2.99
CA PHE A 146 -14.38 2.29 -1.82
C PHE A 146 -13.82 2.93 -0.54
N GLU A 147 -13.65 4.25 -0.53
CA GLU A 147 -12.93 5.03 0.49
C GLU A 147 -13.46 4.81 1.92
N TRP A 148 -14.76 4.53 2.05
CA TRP A 148 -15.40 4.29 3.33
C TRP A 148 -14.94 3.01 4.05
N ILE A 149 -14.24 2.09 3.39
CA ILE A 149 -13.64 0.92 4.07
C ILE A 149 -12.36 1.28 4.83
N VAL A 150 -11.66 2.33 4.41
CA VAL A 150 -10.38 2.75 4.99
C VAL A 150 -10.46 2.95 6.50
N PRO A 151 -11.41 3.74 7.06
CA PRO A 151 -11.50 3.90 8.52
C PRO A 151 -11.73 2.58 9.25
N LYS A 152 -12.51 1.65 8.69
CA LYS A 152 -12.78 0.33 9.31
C LYS A 152 -11.51 -0.53 9.42
N ILE A 153 -10.66 -0.50 8.40
CA ILE A 153 -9.37 -1.20 8.41
C ILE A 153 -8.43 -0.57 9.44
N ILE A 154 -8.32 0.77 9.45
CA ILE A 154 -7.44 1.47 10.39
C ILE A 154 -7.88 1.21 11.83
N GLU A 155 -9.18 1.34 12.13
CA GLU A 155 -9.74 1.07 13.46
C GLU A 155 -9.37 -0.32 13.97
N ARG A 156 -9.48 -1.32 13.09
CA ARG A 156 -9.17 -2.69 13.46
C ARG A 156 -7.67 -2.91 13.67
N VAL A 157 -6.83 -2.32 12.83
CA VAL A 157 -5.37 -2.41 12.94
C VAL A 157 -4.84 -1.72 14.19
N GLU A 158 -5.41 -0.57 14.57
CA GLU A 158 -4.97 0.20 15.74
C GLU A 158 -5.66 -0.25 17.05
N GLY A 159 -6.67 -1.13 16.97
CA GLY A 159 -7.42 -1.59 18.15
C GLY A 159 -8.38 -0.54 18.75
N GLY A 160 -8.78 0.45 17.95
CA GLY A 160 -9.64 1.56 18.34
C GLY A 160 -9.65 2.69 17.30
N GLN A 161 -10.53 3.69 17.45
CA GLN A 161 -10.53 4.83 16.53
C GLN A 161 -9.22 5.63 16.64
N PRO A 162 -8.57 5.96 15.50
CA PRO A 162 -7.39 6.80 15.51
C PRO A 162 -7.68 8.17 16.13
N SER A 163 -6.79 8.64 17.01
CA SER A 163 -6.97 9.90 17.74
C SER A 163 -7.17 11.12 16.83
N TYR A 164 -6.60 11.10 15.63
CA TYR A 164 -6.75 12.18 14.65
C TYR A 164 -8.08 12.17 13.87
N LEU A 165 -8.85 11.07 13.89
CA LEU A 165 -10.22 11.02 13.36
C LEU A 165 -11.27 11.48 14.38
N SER A 166 -10.87 11.68 15.64
CA SER A 166 -11.75 12.22 16.69
C SER A 166 -11.77 13.76 16.75
N LEU A 167 -11.06 14.44 15.83
CA LEU A 167 -10.95 15.91 15.80
C LEU A 167 -12.08 16.61 15.03
N GLU A 168 -13.27 16.00 14.95
CA GLU A 168 -14.50 16.76 14.71
C GLU A 168 -15.03 17.27 16.07
N GLY A 169 -14.53 18.44 16.47
CA GLY A 169 -14.95 19.20 17.65
C GLY A 169 -14.81 20.69 17.42
#